data_AF-A0A2G2QU58-F1
#
_entry.id   AF-A0A2G2QU58-F1
#
_cell.length_a   1.000
_cell.length_b   1.000
_cell.length_c   1.000
_cell.angle_alpha   90.00
_cell.angle_beta   90.00
_cell.angle_gamma   90.00
#
_symmetry.space_group_name_H-M   'P 1'
#
loop_
_entity.id
_entity.type
_entity.pdbx_description
1 polymer ?
#
loop_
_entity_poly.entity_id
_entity_poly.type
_entity_poly.pdbx_seq_one_letter_code
_entity_poly.pdbx_strand_id
1 'polypeptide(L)'
;MWTLIFERVWYFRTVLRNDIRAVLDYWEARAERHSVRAHQIREALISRVALKLNRNLSLIRALMTVAPLLGLLGTVTGMIGVFQVLSLSGGGDARAMAAGVSQATIPTMAGMVAALSGVFANTYLRRVAERERLLLADHLTMDH
;
A
#
# COMPACT_ATOMS: atom_id res chain seq x y z
N MET A 1 -1.23 -2.35 -8.13
CA MET A 1 -1.02 -1.46 -6.97
C MET A 1 -2.22 -0.52 -6.75
N TRP A 2 -2.62 0.30 -7.73
CA TRP A 2 -3.77 1.20 -7.60
C TRP A 2 -5.09 0.50 -7.26
N THR A 3 -5.31 -0.70 -7.81
CA THR A 3 -6.46 -1.56 -7.47
C THR A 3 -6.50 -1.90 -5.98
N LEU A 4 -5.36 -2.27 -5.38
CA LEU A 4 -5.24 -2.56 -3.94
C LEU A 4 -5.47 -1.30 -3.10
N ILE A 5 -4.99 -0.14 -3.54
CA ILE A 5 -5.25 1.13 -2.87
C ILE A 5 -6.75 1.42 -2.87
N PHE A 6 -7.42 1.26 -4.01
CA PHE A 6 -8.85 1.49 -4.13
C PHE A 6 -9.66 0.51 -3.27
N GLU A 7 -9.33 -0.78 -3.31
CA GLU A 7 -9.93 -1.81 -2.45
C GLU A 7 -9.82 -1.43 -0.97
N ARG A 8 -8.65 -0.93 -0.53
CA ARG A 8 -8.45 -0.49 0.85
C ARG A 8 -9.29 0.73 1.18
N VAL A 9 -9.27 1.76 0.33
CA VAL A 9 -10.10 2.97 0.53
C VAL A 9 -11.58 2.61 0.62
N TRP A 10 -12.05 1.68 -0.22
CA TRP A 10 -13.42 1.17 -0.17
C TRP A 10 -13.72 0.48 1.16
N TYR A 11 -12.84 -0.43 1.60
CA TYR A 11 -12.97 -1.12 2.88
C TYR A 11 -13.09 -0.14 4.06
N PHE A 12 -12.20 0.86 4.13
CA PHE A 12 -12.22 1.87 5.18
C PHE A 12 -13.49 2.72 5.15
N ARG A 13 -14.02 3.04 3.96
CA ARG A 13 -15.23 3.86 3.83
C ARG A 13 -16.53 3.11 4.14
N THR A 14 -16.59 1.80 3.90
CA THR A 14 -17.85 1.05 3.92
C THR A 14 -17.81 -0.12 4.92
N VAL A 15 -16.98 -1.12 4.66
CA VAL A 15 -16.96 -2.41 5.36
C VAL A 15 -16.50 -2.29 6.82
N LEU A 16 -15.55 -1.39 7.10
CA LEU A 16 -14.97 -1.25 8.43
C LEU A 16 -16.02 -0.97 9.52
N ARG A 17 -17.04 -0.16 9.20
CA ARG A 17 -18.11 0.17 10.15
C ARG A 17 -18.87 -1.08 10.61
N ASN A 18 -19.09 -2.03 9.70
CA ASN A 18 -19.77 -3.29 10.00
C ASN A 18 -18.88 -4.21 10.86
N ASP A 19 -17.58 -4.28 10.54
CA ASP A 19 -16.61 -5.06 11.31
C ASP A 19 -16.46 -4.54 12.74
N ILE A 20 -16.38 -3.22 12.93
CA ILE A 20 -16.32 -2.59 14.26
C ILE A 20 -17.62 -2.87 15.04
N ARG A 21 -18.79 -2.66 14.42
CA ARG A 21 -20.07 -2.90 15.07
C ARG A 21 -20.22 -4.34 15.52
N ALA A 22 -19.87 -5.31 14.68
CA ALA A 22 -19.92 -6.73 15.05
C ALA A 22 -19.01 -7.08 16.25
N VAL A 23 -17.85 -6.42 16.37
CA VAL A 23 -16.96 -6.60 17.51
C VAL A 23 -17.50 -5.95 18.78
N LEU A 24 -18.08 -4.76 18.67
CA LEU A 24 -18.73 -4.07 19.80
C LEU A 24 -19.95 -4.87 20.29
N ASP A 25 -20.83 -5.29 19.39
CA ASP A 25 -22.01 -6.11 19.75
C ASP A 25 -21.59 -7.43 20.44
N TYR A 26 -20.53 -8.07 19.96
CA TYR A 26 -19.97 -9.27 20.59
C TYR A 26 -19.40 -8.99 21.99
N TRP A 27 -18.72 -7.85 22.17
CA TRP A 27 -18.17 -7.44 23.46
C TRP A 27 -19.29 -7.07 24.45
N GLU A 28 -20.29 -6.33 23.99
CA GLU A 28 -21.43 -5.89 24.79
C GLU A 28 -22.33 -7.06 25.22
N ALA A 29 -22.47 -8.09 24.39
CA ALA A 29 -23.23 -9.29 24.75
C ALA A 29 -22.57 -10.14 25.87
N ARG A 30 -21.32 -9.88 26.24
CA ARG A 30 -20.65 -10.63 27.32
C ARG A 30 -21.11 -10.16 28.70
N ALA A 31 -21.55 -11.12 29.51
CA ALA A 31 -21.97 -10.92 30.90
C ALA A 31 -20.81 -10.63 31.88
N GLU A 32 -19.58 -11.02 31.55
CA GLU A 32 -18.42 -10.88 32.44
C GLU A 32 -17.21 -10.33 31.64
N ARG A 33 -16.70 -9.19 32.09
CA ARG A 33 -15.69 -8.39 31.37
C ARG A 33 -14.44 -8.05 32.18
N HIS A 34 -14.40 -8.35 33.49
CA HIS A 34 -13.28 -7.96 34.36
C HIS A 34 -12.20 -9.04 34.54
N SER A 35 -12.49 -10.30 34.20
CA SER A 35 -11.53 -11.40 34.35
C SER A 35 -10.34 -11.26 33.42
N VAL A 36 -9.22 -11.88 33.82
CA VAL A 36 -8.01 -12.01 32.98
C VAL A 36 -8.35 -12.62 31.61
N ARG A 37 -9.31 -13.56 31.55
CA ARG A 37 -9.78 -14.14 30.28
C ARG A 37 -10.51 -13.11 29.42
N ALA A 38 -11.36 -12.28 30.01
CA ALA A 38 -12.02 -11.21 29.27
C ALA A 38 -11.00 -10.22 28.67
N HIS A 39 -9.94 -9.89 29.42
CA HIS A 39 -8.85 -9.05 28.91
C HIS A 39 -8.13 -9.70 27.71
N GLN A 40 -7.80 -10.99 27.78
CA GLN A 40 -7.20 -11.73 26.66
C GLN A 40 -8.11 -11.76 25.43
N ILE A 41 -9.42 -11.88 25.63
CA ILE A 41 -10.41 -11.86 24.55
C ILE A 41 -10.46 -10.47 23.90
N ARG A 42 -10.46 -9.39 24.69
CA ARG A 42 -10.41 -8.00 24.19
C ARG A 42 -9.18 -7.78 23.32
N GLU A 43 -8.00 -8.14 23.81
CA GLU A 43 -6.74 -8.04 23.04
C GLU A 43 -6.81 -8.86 21.75
N ALA A 44 -7.38 -10.06 21.79
CA ALA A 44 -7.57 -10.89 20.61
C ALA A 44 -8.53 -10.24 19.59
N LEU A 45 -9.61 -9.59 20.04
CA LEU A 45 -10.55 -8.88 19.16
C LEU A 45 -9.88 -7.68 18.48
N ILE A 46 -9.16 -6.86 19.25
CA ILE A 46 -8.40 -5.72 18.73
C ILE A 46 -7.36 -6.20 17.71
N SER A 47 -6.61 -7.26 18.04
CA SER A 47 -5.61 -7.85 17.14
C SER A 47 -6.23 -8.36 15.83
N ARG A 48 -7.38 -9.03 15.89
CA ARG A 48 -8.10 -9.49 14.68
C ARG A 48 -8.51 -8.34 13.79
N VAL A 49 -9.07 -7.26 14.34
CA VAL A 49 -9.43 -6.08 13.55
C VAL A 49 -8.16 -5.38 13.02
N ALA A 50 -7.11 -5.27 13.81
CA ALA A 50 -5.82 -4.71 13.39
C ALA A 50 -5.22 -5.49 12.20
N LEU A 51 -5.34 -6.82 12.18
CA LEU A 51 -4.92 -7.63 11.04
C LEU A 51 -5.73 -7.32 9.78
N LYS A 52 -7.05 -7.12 9.89
CA LYS A 52 -7.91 -6.72 8.76
C LYS A 52 -7.58 -5.31 8.26
N LEU A 53 -7.36 -4.36 9.17
CA LEU A 53 -6.97 -2.98 8.89
C LEU A 53 -5.64 -2.93 8.12
N ASN A 54 -4.68 -3.77 8.51
CA ASN A 54 -3.35 -3.83 7.89
C ASN A 54 -3.24 -4.72 6.65
N ARG A 55 -4.31 -5.45 6.30
CA ARG A 55 -4.32 -6.36 5.15
C ARG A 55 -3.99 -5.61 3.86
N ASN A 56 -3.18 -6.22 3.00
CA ASN A 56 -2.69 -5.67 1.72
C ASN A 56 -1.78 -4.42 1.82
N LEU A 57 -1.64 -3.76 2.97
CA LEU A 57 -0.73 -2.60 3.12
C LEU A 57 0.74 -2.98 2.90
N SER A 58 1.16 -4.16 3.37
CA SER A 58 2.52 -4.67 3.14
C SER A 58 2.80 -4.93 1.65
N LEU A 59 1.79 -5.41 0.91
CA LEU A 59 1.91 -5.65 -0.53
C LEU A 59 1.99 -4.34 -1.32
N ILE A 60 1.17 -3.33 -0.95
CA ILE A 60 1.27 -1.99 -1.54
C ILE A 60 2.67 -1.41 -1.32
N ARG A 61 3.23 -1.59 -0.11
CA ARG A 61 4.59 -1.15 0.22
C ARG A 61 5.65 -1.84 -0.64
N ALA A 62 5.55 -3.15 -0.84
CA ALA A 62 6.47 -3.89 -1.69
C ALA A 62 6.39 -3.43 -3.17
N LEU A 63 5.19 -3.23 -3.69
CA LEU A 63 5.00 -2.76 -5.08
C LEU A 63 5.55 -1.34 -5.28
N MET A 64 5.35 -0.46 -4.30
CA MET A 64 5.92 0.89 -4.29
C MET A 64 7.45 0.87 -4.35
N THR A 65 8.11 -0.07 -3.66
CA THR A 65 9.57 -0.20 -3.69
C THR A 65 10.09 -0.83 -4.97
N VAL A 66 9.33 -1.74 -5.58
CA VAL A 66 9.74 -2.45 -6.80
C VAL A 66 9.49 -1.62 -8.08
N ALA A 67 8.47 -0.77 -8.10
CA ALA A 67 8.11 0.00 -9.31
C ALA A 67 9.25 0.89 -9.87
N PRO A 68 10.03 1.64 -9.06
CA PRO A 68 11.17 2.41 -9.56
C PRO A 68 12.28 1.52 -10.10
N LEU A 69 12.52 0.36 -9.48
CA LEU A 69 13.55 -0.57 -9.91
C LEU A 69 13.22 -1.15 -11.30
N LEU A 70 11.94 -1.43 -11.56
CA LEU A 70 11.47 -1.83 -12.89
C LEU A 70 11.63 -0.70 -13.92
N GLY A 71 11.39 0.55 -13.53
CA GLY A 71 11.64 1.72 -14.38
C GLY A 71 13.11 1.87 -14.75
N LEU A 72 14.00 1.71 -13.76
CA LEU A 72 15.45 1.72 -13.97
C LEU A 72 15.91 0.61 -14.93
N LEU A 73 15.38 -0.61 -14.78
CA LEU A 73 15.61 -1.72 -15.71
C LEU A 73 15.18 -1.35 -17.14
N GLY A 74 14.04 -0.67 -17.30
CA GLY A 74 13.58 -0.13 -18.58
C GLY A 74 14.55 0.87 -19.20
N THR A 75 15.19 1.70 -18.38
CA THR A 75 16.22 2.64 -18.86
C THR A 75 17.49 1.93 -19.29
N VAL A 76 17.96 0.92 -18.54
CA VAL A 76 19.12 0.12 -18.94
C VAL A 76 18.87 -0.58 -20.28
N THR A 77 17.70 -1.21 -20.44
CA THR A 77 17.33 -1.88 -21.70
C THR A 77 17.19 -0.89 -22.86
N GLY A 78 16.60 0.30 -22.64
CA GLY A 78 16.53 1.35 -23.64
C GLY A 78 17.91 1.86 -24.07
N MET A 79 18.83 2.04 -23.13
CA MET A 79 20.20 2.46 -23.43
C MET A 79 21.00 1.41 -24.22
N ILE A 80 20.74 0.11 -24.02
CA ILE A 80 21.31 -0.95 -24.88
C ILE A 80 20.88 -0.75 -26.34
N GLY A 81 19.60 -0.41 -26.58
CA GLY A 81 19.11 -0.10 -27.93
C GLY A 81 19.80 1.13 -28.55
N VAL A 82 20.05 2.18 -27.76
CA VAL A 82 20.81 3.36 -28.22
C VAL A 82 22.22 2.98 -28.67
N PHE A 83 22.91 2.13 -27.91
CA PHE A 83 24.26 1.67 -28.28
C PHE A 83 24.27 0.80 -29.54
N GLN A 84 23.22 0.00 -29.78
CA GLN A 84 23.08 -0.74 -31.03
C GLN A 84 22.96 0.20 -32.23
N VAL A 85 22.10 1.22 -32.15
CA VAL A 85 21.97 2.25 -33.20
C VAL A 85 23.31 2.93 -33.46
N LEU A 86 24.02 3.32 -32.40
CA LEU A 86 25.35 3.93 -32.51
C LEU A 86 26.35 3.02 -33.24
N SER A 87 26.37 1.72 -32.93
CA SER A 87 27.26 0.75 -33.58
C SER A 87 26.96 0.55 -35.07
N LEU A 88 25.69 0.61 -35.47
CA LEU A 88 25.26 0.40 -36.86
C LEU A 88 25.42 1.64 -37.73
N SER A 89 25.17 2.83 -37.15
CA SER A 89 25.20 4.10 -37.87
C SER A 89 26.54 4.84 -37.78
N GLY A 90 27.52 4.27 -37.07
CA GLY A 90 28.85 4.87 -36.91
C GLY A 90 28.84 6.24 -36.21
N GLY A 91 27.78 6.56 -35.47
CA GLY A 91 27.59 7.86 -34.81
C GLY A 91 27.04 8.98 -35.69
N GLY A 92 26.68 8.70 -36.95
CA GLY A 92 26.18 9.72 -37.88
C GLY A 92 24.73 10.17 -37.62
N ASP A 93 23.90 9.36 -36.96
CA ASP A 93 22.48 9.66 -36.73
C ASP A 93 22.22 10.14 -35.30
N ALA A 94 22.63 11.38 -35.02
CA ALA A 94 22.41 12.04 -33.73
C ALA A 94 20.91 12.13 -33.36
N ARG A 95 20.02 12.20 -34.36
CA ARG A 95 18.58 12.30 -34.13
C ARG A 95 18.00 10.96 -33.64
N ALA A 96 18.41 9.85 -34.23
CA ALA A 96 18.02 8.52 -33.77
C ALA A 96 18.54 8.23 -32.35
N MET A 97 19.79 8.63 -32.05
CA MET A 97 20.34 8.51 -30.69
C MET A 97 19.53 9.32 -29.67
N ALA A 98 19.25 10.60 -29.96
CA ALA A 98 18.46 11.46 -29.07
C ALA A 98 17.05 10.90 -28.83
N ALA A 99 16.41 10.35 -29.87
CA ALA A 99 15.11 9.69 -29.76
C ALA A 99 15.19 8.44 -28.86
N GLY A 100 16.22 7.60 -29.02
CA GLY A 100 16.42 6.41 -28.19
C GLY A 100 16.68 6.72 -26.72
N VAL A 101 17.48 7.76 -26.43
CA VAL A 101 17.71 8.22 -25.05
C VAL A 101 16.41 8.73 -24.43
N SER A 102 15.63 9.53 -25.17
CA SER A 102 14.32 9.99 -24.69
C SER A 102 13.40 8.81 -24.35
N GLN A 103 13.34 7.79 -25.21
CA GLN A 103 12.54 6.59 -24.96
C GLN A 103 13.01 5.83 -23.71
N ALA A 104 14.33 5.74 -23.49
CA ALA A 104 14.88 5.08 -22.30
C ALA A 104 14.49 5.76 -20.98
N THR A 105 14.19 7.06 -20.99
CA THR A 105 13.78 7.79 -19.76
C THR A 105 12.32 7.58 -19.36
N ILE A 106 11.44 7.25 -20.31
CA ILE A 106 9.99 7.11 -20.06
C ILE A 106 9.68 6.04 -19.00
N PRO A 107 10.26 4.82 -19.05
CA PRO A 107 10.05 3.80 -18.02
C PRO A 107 10.41 4.27 -16.60
N THR A 108 11.50 5.02 -16.45
CA THR A 108 11.92 5.56 -15.14
C THR A 108 10.90 6.58 -14.61
N MET A 109 10.43 7.50 -15.46
CA MET A 109 9.37 8.43 -15.08
C MET A 109 8.09 7.70 -14.67
N ALA A 110 7.66 6.70 -15.43
CA ALA A 110 6.48 5.89 -15.11
C ALA A 110 6.63 5.15 -13.77
N GLY A 111 7.79 4.54 -13.52
CA GLY A 111 8.11 3.86 -12.26
C GLY A 111 8.08 4.80 -11.05
N MET A 112 8.61 6.02 -11.20
CA MET A 112 8.57 7.05 -10.16
C MET A 112 7.15 7.54 -9.87
N VAL A 113 6.33 7.80 -10.90
CA VAL A 113 4.92 8.20 -10.72
C VAL A 113 4.14 7.12 -9.97
N ALA A 114 4.33 5.86 -10.34
CA ALA A 114 3.75 4.74 -9.60
C ALA A 114 4.22 4.74 -8.14
N ALA A 115 5.52 4.83 -7.86
CA ALA A 115 6.02 4.83 -6.49
C ALA A 115 5.50 6.02 -5.66
N LEU A 116 5.51 7.23 -6.20
CA LEU A 116 5.01 8.43 -5.52
C LEU A 116 3.54 8.30 -5.13
N SER A 117 2.70 7.83 -6.05
CA SER A 117 1.28 7.56 -5.75
C SER A 117 1.12 6.49 -4.66
N GLY A 118 1.99 5.46 -4.67
CA GLY A 118 2.03 4.42 -3.66
C GLY A 118 2.43 4.94 -2.27
N VAL A 119 3.42 5.82 -2.18
CA VAL A 119 3.88 6.44 -0.92
C VAL A 119 2.76 7.24 -0.28
N PHE A 120 2.11 8.10 -1.07
CA PHE A 120 1.02 8.95 -0.58
C PHE A 120 -0.14 8.10 -0.04
N ALA A 121 -0.60 7.13 -0.84
CA ALA A 121 -1.69 6.24 -0.45
C ALA A 121 -1.36 5.38 0.77
N ASN A 122 -0.17 4.76 0.83
CA ASN A 122 0.22 3.92 1.97
C ASN A 122 0.36 4.75 3.26
N THR A 123 0.86 5.98 3.18
CA THR A 123 0.97 6.88 4.34
C THR A 123 -0.42 7.26 4.86
N TYR A 124 -1.33 7.64 3.96
CA TYR A 124 -2.71 7.97 4.32
C TYR A 124 -3.43 6.76 4.93
N LEU A 125 -3.41 5.61 4.27
CA LEU A 125 -4.10 4.40 4.72
C LEU A 125 -3.58 3.91 6.07
N ARG A 126 -2.27 4.01 6.32
CA ARG A 126 -1.68 3.65 7.63
C ARG A 126 -2.13 4.56 8.75
N ARG A 127 -2.21 5.87 8.51
CA ARG A 127 -2.71 6.83 9.49
C ARG A 127 -4.17 6.54 9.85
N VAL A 128 -5.00 6.24 8.85
CA VAL A 128 -6.40 5.85 9.07
C VAL A 128 -6.48 4.53 9.83
N ALA A 129 -5.73 3.50 9.41
CA ALA A 129 -5.70 2.20 10.09
C ALA A 129 -5.35 2.32 11.58
N GLU A 130 -4.32 3.11 11.91
CA GLU A 130 -3.89 3.29 13.29
C GLU A 130 -4.92 4.08 14.11
N ARG A 131 -5.49 5.14 13.54
CA ARG A 131 -6.56 5.90 14.19
C ARG A 131 -7.76 5.02 14.54
N GLU A 132 -8.23 4.22 13.59
CA GLU A 132 -9.38 3.33 13.80
C GLU A 132 -9.07 2.22 14.81
N ARG A 133 -7.83 1.71 14.85
CA ARG A 133 -7.37 0.75 15.86
C ARG A 133 -7.42 1.34 17.27
N LEU A 134 -6.94 2.58 17.44
CA LEU A 134 -6.97 3.28 18.72
C LEU A 134 -8.41 3.57 19.15
N LEU A 135 -9.24 4.09 18.25
CA LEU A 135 -10.66 4.33 18.54
C LEU A 135 -11.39 3.05 18.95
N LEU A 136 -11.14 1.92 18.29
CA LEU A 136 -11.72 0.64 18.70
C LEU A 136 -11.26 0.23 20.09
N ALA A 137 -9.98 0.38 20.41
CA ALA A 137 -9.45 0.06 21.72
C ALA A 137 -10.08 0.93 22.83
N ASP A 138 -10.33 2.20 22.54
CA ASP A 138 -11.00 3.14 23.44
C ASP A 138 -12.48 2.80 23.65
N HIS A 139 -13.20 2.35 22.61
CA HIS A 139 -14.62 1.98 22.74
C HIS A 139 -14.85 0.64 23.43
N LEU A 140 -13.85 -0.24 23.44
CA LEU A 140 -13.87 -1.47 24.24
C LEU A 140 -13.51 -1.16 25.71
N THR A 141 -14.24 -0.20 26.30
CA THR A 141 -14.12 0.13 27.73
C THR A 141 -14.64 -1.03 28.59
N MET A 142 -14.14 -1.07 29.81
CA MET A 142 -14.48 -2.10 30.80
C MET A 142 -15.59 -1.61 31.74
N ASP A 143 -16.23 -0.49 31.43
CA ASP A 143 -17.18 0.17 32.31
C ASP A 143 -18.58 -0.40 32.08
N HIS A 144 -18.90 -1.47 32.80
CA HIS A 144 -20.21 -1.83 33.37
C HIS A 144 -20.09 -3.14 34.15
#